data_AF-A0A3D5FM48-F1
#
_entry.id   AF-A0A3D5FM48-F1
#
_cell.length_a   1.000
_cell.length_b   1.000
_cell.length_c   1.000
_cell.angle_alpha   90.00
_cell.angle_beta   90.00
_cell.angle_gamma   90.00
#
_symmetry.space_group_name_H-M   'P 1'
#
loop_
_entity.id
_entity.type
_entity.pdbx_description
1 polymer ?
#
loop_
_entity_poly.entity_id
_entity_poly.type
_entity_poly.pdbx_seq_one_letter_code
_entity_poly.pdbx_strand_id
1 'polypeptide(L)' 'FDMIITNPPYIGSAEIEDLQPEVRDHEPRLALDGGADGLDVVRRIVAGAVDHLTPGGHVLIEVGHTQAEQVVDLMSGRQL' A
#
# COMPACT_ATOMS: atom_id res chain seq x y z
N PHE A 1 -2.97 -1.25 18.88
CA PHE A 1 -3.07 0.17 18.53
C PHE A 1 -4.51 0.51 18.26
N ASP A 2 -4.96 1.70 18.64
CA ASP A 2 -6.30 2.20 18.28
C ASP A 2 -6.34 2.69 16.82
N MET A 3 -5.19 3.09 16.29
CA MET A 3 -5.05 3.49 14.90
C MET A 3 -3.67 3.09 14.36
N ILE A 4 -3.66 2.59 13.12
CA ILE A 4 -2.46 2.38 12.29
C ILE A 4 -2.64 3.26 11.05
N ILE A 5 -1.68 4.14 10.77
CA ILE A 5 -1.70 5.04 9.61
C ILE A 5 -0.43 4.80 8.81
N THR A 6 -0.55 4.67 7.49
CA THR A 6 0.59 4.42 6.62
C THR A 6 0.40 5.00 5.23
N ASN A 7 1.50 5.49 4.66
CA ASN A 7 1.65 5.76 3.23
C ASN A 7 2.73 4.78 2.71
N PRO A 8 2.34 3.54 2.37
CA PRO A 8 3.28 2.55 1.87
C PRO A 8 3.64 2.81 0.41
N PRO A 9 4.75 2.25 -0.10
CA PRO A 9 4.99 2.22 -1.53
C PRO A 9 3.85 1.49 -2.25
N TYR A 10 3.26 2.15 -3.25
CA TYR A 10 2.08 1.66 -3.97
C TYR A 10 2.26 1.65 -5.50
N ILE A 11 3.45 1.99 -6.00
CA ILE A 11 3.73 2.08 -7.44
C ILE A 11 4.16 0.70 -7.94
N GLY A 12 3.60 0.25 -9.07
CA GLY A 12 4.03 -0.98 -9.72
C GLY A 12 5.51 -0.92 -10.13
N SER A 13 6.27 -1.99 -9.92
CA SER A 13 7.72 -1.99 -10.16
C SER A 13 8.10 -1.55 -11.59
N ALA A 14 7.24 -1.87 -12.56
CA ALA A 14 7.41 -1.52 -13.97
C ALA A 14 7.09 -0.04 -14.28
N GLU A 15 6.21 0.60 -13.49
CA GLU A 15 5.78 1.99 -13.69
C GLU A 15 6.84 2.99 -13.20
N ILE A 16 7.78 2.54 -12.37
CA ILE A 16 8.77 3.44 -11.75
C ILE A 16 9.71 4.06 -12.78
N GLU A 17 10.00 3.36 -13.88
CA GLU A 17 10.82 3.90 -14.96
C GLU A 17 10.15 5.06 -15.71
N ASP A 18 8.81 5.12 -15.66
CA ASP A 18 7.97 6.13 -16.30
C ASP A 18 7.65 7.34 -15.39
N LEU A 19 8.15 7.34 -14.14
CA LEU A 19 8.00 8.47 -13.23
C LEU A 19 8.79 9.69 -13.71
N GLN A 20 8.42 10.85 -13.17
CA GLN A 20 9.19 12.08 -13.37
C GLN A 20 10.66 11.82 -12.97
N PRO A 21 11.66 12.28 -13.77
CA PRO A 21 13.07 12.00 -13.50
C PRO A 21 13.49 12.37 -12.07
N GLU A 22 12.96 13.45 -11.52
CA GLU A 22 13.24 13.88 -10.15
C GLU A 22 12.81 12.83 -9.12
N VAL A 23 11.66 12.17 -9.34
CA VAL A 23 11.16 11.12 -8.45
C VAL A 23 11.94 9.83 -8.68
N ARG A 24 12.06 9.39 -9.93
CA ARG A 24 12.75 8.14 -10.29
C ARG A 24 14.22 8.13 -9.84
N ASP A 25 14.91 9.26 -10.03
CA ASP A 25 16.36 9.36 -9.87
C ASP A 25 16.78 9.85 -8.47
N HIS A 26 15.86 10.43 -7.68
CA HIS A 26 16.19 10.96 -6.34
C HIS A 26 15.38 10.38 -5.17
N GLU A 27 14.21 9.78 -5.38
CA GLU A 27 13.50 9.09 -4.30
C GLU A 27 14.05 7.68 -4.09
N PRO A 28 14.16 7.19 -2.83
CA PRO A 28 14.60 5.83 -2.58
C PRO A 28 13.65 4.80 -3.22
N ARG A 29 14.20 3.83 -3.96
CA ARG A 29 13.38 2.79 -4.61
C ARG A 29 12.48 2.04 -3.62
N LEU A 30 12.94 1.85 -2.38
CA LEU A 30 12.19 1.23 -1.28
C LEU A 30 10.93 2.04 -0.89
N ALA A 31 10.92 3.36 -1.09
CA ALA A 31 9.78 4.22 -0.81
C ALA A 31 8.76 4.27 -1.96
N LEU A 32 9.13 3.77 -3.15
CA LEU A 32 8.29 3.79 -4.35
C LEU A 32 7.68 2.42 -4.67
N ASP A 33 8.50 1.37 -4.61
CA ASP A 33 8.18 0.06 -5.20
C ASP A 33 7.22 -0.76 -4.34
N GLY A 34 5.96 -0.82 -4.79
CA GLY A 34 4.90 -1.60 -4.19
C GLY A 34 4.79 -3.02 -4.74
N GLY A 35 5.76 -3.47 -5.55
CA GLY A 35 5.74 -4.79 -6.19
C GLY A 35 5.07 -4.79 -7.55
N ALA A 36 4.73 -5.98 -8.06
CA ALA A 36 4.33 -6.16 -9.47
C ALA A 36 3.09 -5.34 -9.87
N ASP A 37 2.12 -5.21 -8.97
CA ASP A 37 0.89 -4.43 -9.14
C ASP A 37 0.73 -3.29 -8.12
N GLY A 38 1.82 -2.98 -7.40
CA GLY A 38 1.83 -1.93 -6.39
C GLY A 38 1.17 -2.31 -5.06
N LEU A 39 0.68 -3.55 -4.88
CA LEU A 39 -0.10 -3.92 -3.69
C LEU A 39 0.62 -4.87 -2.73
N ASP A 40 1.87 -5.27 -2.96
CA ASP A 40 2.55 -6.27 -2.12
C ASP A 40 2.72 -5.80 -0.68
N VAL A 41 3.11 -4.54 -0.49
CA VAL A 41 3.26 -3.97 0.86
C VAL A 41 1.90 -3.77 1.52
N VAL A 42 0.90 -3.34 0.75
CA VAL A 42 -0.48 -3.18 1.24
C VAL A 42 -1.06 -4.51 1.71
N ARG A 43 -0.90 -5.59 0.93
CA ARG A 43 -1.32 -6.95 1.31
C ARG A 43 -0.70 -7.38 2.63
N ARG A 44 0.60 -7.15 2.81
CA ARG A 44 1.31 -7.48 4.05
C ARG A 44 0.80 -6.68 5.25
N ILE A 45 0.55 -5.38 5.05
CA ILE A 45 0.01 -4.51 6.10
C ILE A 45 -1.39 -4.97 6.50
N VAL A 46 -2.29 -5.19 5.54
CA VAL A 46 -3.67 -5.63 5.80
C VAL A 46 -3.69 -6.96 6.54
N ALA A 47 -2.87 -7.92 6.11
CA ALA A 47 -2.77 -9.23 6.76
C ALA A 47 -2.24 -9.14 8.20
N GLY A 48 -1.24 -8.29 8.47
CA GLY A 48 -0.66 -8.14 9.81
C GLY A 48 -1.41 -7.19 10.73
N ALA A 49 -2.16 -6.22 10.20
CA ALA A 49 -2.78 -5.17 10.99
C ALA A 49 -3.82 -5.71 11.99
N VAL A 50 -4.54 -6.78 11.62
CA VAL A 50 -5.56 -7.40 12.46
C VAL A 50 -4.99 -7.83 13.82
N ASP A 51 -3.77 -8.37 13.85
CA ASP A 51 -3.11 -8.85 15.07
C ASP A 51 -2.60 -7.72 15.97
N HIS A 52 -2.57 -6.50 15.46
CA HIS A 52 -1.99 -5.34 16.15
C HIS A 52 -3.03 -4.28 16.53
N LEU A 53 -4.28 -4.41 16.09
CA LEU A 53 -5.36 -3.47 16.42
C LEU A 53 -6.07 -3.83 17.73
N THR A 54 -6.49 -2.81 18.47
CA THR A 54 -7.47 -2.97 19.56
C THR A 54 -8.86 -3.23 18.97
N PRO A 55 -9.80 -3.85 19.71
CA PRO A 55 -11.18 -3.97 19.24
C PRO A 55 -11.78 -2.60 18.89
N GLY A 56 -12.26 -2.46 17.65
CA GLY A 56 -12.77 -1.19 17.12
C GLY A 56 -11.69 -0.22 16.61
N GLY A 57 -10.43 -0.63 16.60
CA GLY A 57 -9.34 0.16 16.02
C GLY A 57 -9.40 0.23 14.49
N HIS A 58 -8.68 1.20 13.92
CA HIS A 58 -8.72 1.50 12.49
C HIS A 58 -7.35 1.41 11.83
N VAL A 59 -7.34 1.02 10.54
CA VAL A 59 -6.17 1.15 9.67
C VAL A 59 -6.51 2.11 8.54
N LEU A 60 -5.64 3.10 8.32
CA LEU A 60 -5.72 4.07 7.23
C LEU A 60 -4.49 3.87 6.34
N ILE A 61 -4.73 3.60 5.06
CA ILE A 61 -3.69 3.34 4.05
C ILE A 61 -3.87 4.35 2.93
N GLU A 62 -2.83 5.12 2.63
CA GLU A 62 -2.78 5.90 1.39
C GLU A 62 -2.56 4.95 0.20
N VAL A 63 -3.30 5.17 -0.88
CA VAL A 63 -3.31 4.31 -2.06
C VAL A 63 -3.27 5.15 -3.33
N GLY A 64 -2.76 4.57 -4.43
CA GLY A 64 -2.83 5.19 -5.74
C GLY A 64 -4.28 5.42 -6.19
N HIS A 65 -4.48 6.38 -7.09
CA HIS A 65 -5.81 6.85 -7.49
C HIS A 65 -6.73 5.77 -8.12
N THR A 66 -6.16 4.66 -8.60
CA THR A 66 -6.87 3.52 -9.20
C THR A 66 -7.00 2.32 -8.26
N GLN A 67 -6.33 2.31 -7.12
CA GLN A 67 -6.18 1.11 -6.27
C GLN A 67 -7.25 1.00 -5.17
N ALA A 68 -8.09 2.02 -4.99
CA ALA A 68 -9.03 2.09 -3.89
C ALA A 68 -9.96 0.87 -3.80
N GLU A 69 -10.56 0.43 -4.91
CA GLU A 69 -11.47 -0.72 -4.93
C GLU A 69 -10.76 -2.03 -4.55
N GLN A 70 -9.58 -2.28 -5.12
CA GLN A 70 -8.79 -3.47 -4.83
C GLN A 70 -8.37 -3.55 -3.37
N VAL A 71 -7.98 -2.41 -2.77
CA VAL A 71 -7.61 -2.35 -1.36
C VAL A 71 -8.82 -2.55 -0.44
N VAL A 72 -10.00 -2.03 -0.81
CA VAL A 72 -11.24 -2.31 -0.08
C VAL A 72 -11.58 -3.80 -0.13
N ASP A 73 -11.42 -4.45 -1.27
CA ASP A 73 -11.65 -5.90 -1.40
C ASP A 73 -10.70 -6.70 -0.51
N LEU A 74 -9.40 -6.37 -0.54
CA LEU A 74 -8.39 -6.96 0.36
C LEU A 74 -8.77 -6.79 1.84
N MET A 75 -9.17 -5.58 2.26
CA MET A 75 -9.56 -5.30 3.65
C MET A 75 -10.86 -6.02 4.06
N SER A 76 -11.76 -6.28 3.11
CA SER A 76 -13.02 -6.99 3.36
C SER A 76 -12.88 -8.52 3.32
N GLY A 77 -11.68 -9.04 3.04
CA GLY A 77 -11.45 -10.48 2.88
C GLY A 77 -12.08 -11.06 1.61
N ARG A 78 -12.49 -10.22 0.66
CA ARG A 78 -12.89 -10.64 -0.68
C ARG A 78 -11.61 -10.83 -1.49
N GLN A 79 -11.17 -12.08 -1.64
CA GLN A 79 -10.01 -12.40 -2.48
C GLN A 79 -10.29 -11.99 -3.94
N LEU A 80 -9.32 -11.27 -4.52
CA LEU A 80 -9.15 -11.07 -5.96
C LEU A 80 -8.65 -12.35 -6.63
#